data_AF-D5MLH4-F1
#
_entry.id   AF-D5MLH4-F1
#
_cell.length_a   1.000
_cell.length_b   1.000
_cell.length_c   1.000
_cell.angle_alpha   90.00
_cell.angle_beta   90.00
_cell.angle_gamma   90.00
#
_symmetry.space_group_name_H-M   'P 1'
#
loop_
_entity.id
_entity.type
_entity.pdbx_description
1 polymer ?
#
loop_
_entity_poly.entity_id
_entity_poly.type
_entity_poly.pdbx_seq_one_letter_code
_entity_poly.pdbx_strand_id
1 'polypeptide(L)'
;MVAMISIGSTVVCQALDQLGRLLQYPDENLPVYVRDARQQIRSMIPAADNELAFFDTFVNTHDLAYWRQVYTDAFDLDPLFKIYIGYHLFGETYKRSHFLVKLNEHYCAHEYDCRPELPDHLAVALRFLPHCDHEEFREGLILEGIVPSIKNMLGKSATTDRGEDLAAQHTTVRSLQDAIRAEQRQFYQPDEIAASWHPEAFGQGVITEGLKDVPHTDHPPFGTQSMEGHEFDRPSCGPCPLATGPLTGDLGTQLKGVPEHEKEKDMRKEEVRKGEEERLSHPYAHVLRALEQVLGGKA
;
A
#
# COMPACT_ATOMS: atom_id res chain seq x y z
N MET A 1 9.08 36.38 -11.27
CA MET A 1 7.68 35.99 -11.01
C MET A 1 7.53 34.53 -11.42
N VAL A 2 7.56 33.61 -10.46
CA VAL A 2 7.20 32.20 -10.75
C VAL A 2 5.68 32.18 -10.84
N ALA A 3 5.13 31.85 -12.00
CA ALA A 3 3.69 31.68 -12.15
C ALA A 3 3.22 30.66 -11.11
N MET A 4 2.17 30.97 -10.35
CA MET A 4 1.60 30.01 -9.39
C MET A 4 0.93 28.89 -10.18
N ILE A 5 1.64 27.77 -10.38
CA ILE A 5 1.14 26.61 -11.09
C ILE A 5 0.07 25.95 -10.21
N SER A 6 -1.16 25.81 -10.72
CA SER A 6 -2.21 25.09 -9.99
C SER A 6 -2.03 23.58 -10.08
N ILE A 7 -2.25 22.86 -8.97
CA ILE A 7 -2.14 21.40 -8.89
C ILE A 7 -3.06 20.72 -9.91
N GLY A 8 -4.24 21.29 -10.20
CA GLY A 8 -5.16 20.83 -11.23
C GLY A 8 -4.87 21.33 -12.66
N SER A 9 -3.77 22.06 -12.90
CA SER A 9 -3.47 22.56 -14.25
C SER A 9 -3.04 21.43 -15.19
N THR A 10 -3.36 21.56 -16.48
CA THR A 10 -2.97 20.62 -17.53
C THR A 10 -1.47 20.32 -17.50
N VAL A 11 -0.67 21.36 -17.24
CA VAL A 11 0.79 21.28 -17.20
C VAL A 11 1.29 20.39 -16.06
N VAL A 12 0.67 20.48 -14.86
CA VAL A 12 0.99 19.58 -13.74
C VAL A 12 0.53 18.17 -14.03
N CYS A 13 -0.69 17.99 -14.54
CA CYS A 13 -1.20 16.65 -14.86
C CYS A 13 -0.31 15.94 -15.87
N GLN A 14 0.17 16.66 -16.90
CA GLN A 14 1.13 16.10 -17.86
C GLN A 14 2.48 15.75 -17.21
N ALA A 15 2.96 16.57 -16.26
CA ALA A 15 4.19 16.26 -15.53
C ALA A 15 4.03 14.98 -14.68
N LEU A 16 2.87 14.83 -14.05
CA LEU A 16 2.51 13.65 -13.26
C LEU A 16 2.38 12.40 -14.13
N ASP A 17 1.82 12.48 -15.35
CA ASP A 17 1.83 11.36 -16.31
C ASP A 17 3.26 10.92 -16.64
N GLN A 18 4.16 11.87 -16.96
CA GLN A 18 5.55 11.55 -17.25
C GLN A 18 6.25 10.86 -16.07
N LEU A 19 6.03 11.33 -14.85
CA LEU A 19 6.57 10.68 -13.64
C LEU A 19 5.92 9.31 -13.39
N GLY A 20 4.62 9.17 -13.67
CA GLY A 20 3.90 7.90 -13.61
C GLY A 20 4.51 6.86 -14.55
N ARG A 21 5.01 7.25 -15.73
CA ARG A 21 5.69 6.34 -16.66
C ARG A 21 6.98 5.75 -16.08
N LEU A 22 7.70 6.52 -15.25
CA LEU A 22 8.92 6.07 -14.59
C LEU A 22 8.64 5.03 -13.50
N LEU A 23 7.40 4.96 -12.99
CA LEU A 23 6.97 4.05 -11.93
C LEU A 23 6.30 2.76 -12.47
N GLN A 24 6.39 2.50 -13.77
CA GLN A 24 5.97 1.23 -14.34
C GLN A 24 7.13 0.23 -14.34
N TYR A 25 6.82 -1.06 -14.43
CA TYR A 25 7.83 -2.09 -14.60
C TYR A 25 8.72 -1.77 -15.82
N PRO A 26 10.06 -1.71 -15.67
CA PRO A 26 10.92 -1.11 -16.67
C PRO A 26 11.05 -1.95 -17.95
N ASP A 27 11.06 -1.24 -19.07
CA ASP A 27 11.27 -1.73 -20.43
C ASP A 27 12.47 -1.02 -21.09
N GLU A 28 12.74 -1.33 -22.35
CA GLU A 28 13.83 -0.74 -23.13
C GLU A 28 13.66 0.78 -23.36
N ASN A 29 12.46 1.32 -23.13
CA ASN A 29 12.14 2.73 -23.34
C ASN A 29 12.39 3.60 -22.09
N LEU A 30 12.78 3.01 -20.95
CA LEU A 30 13.04 3.77 -19.71
C LEU A 30 13.96 4.99 -19.92
N PRO A 31 15.08 4.92 -20.69
CA PRO A 31 15.92 6.10 -20.94
C PRO A 31 15.18 7.24 -21.67
N VAL A 32 14.26 6.89 -22.57
CA VAL A 32 13.42 7.86 -23.29
C VAL A 32 12.44 8.53 -22.33
N TYR A 33 11.76 7.74 -21.49
CA TYR A 33 10.83 8.27 -20.50
C TYR A 33 11.51 9.22 -19.50
N VAL A 34 12.71 8.88 -19.02
CA VAL A 34 13.46 9.74 -18.10
C VAL A 34 13.84 11.06 -18.77
N ARG A 35 14.37 11.01 -19.99
CA ARG A 35 14.73 12.22 -20.74
C ARG A 35 13.52 13.13 -20.94
N ASP A 36 12.39 12.58 -21.37
CA ASP A 36 11.18 13.34 -21.67
C ASP A 36 10.58 13.97 -20.39
N ALA A 37 10.54 13.20 -19.29
CA ALA A 37 10.14 13.71 -17.97
C ALA A 37 11.02 14.87 -17.51
N ARG A 38 12.36 14.73 -17.60
CA ARG A 38 13.31 15.77 -17.22
C ARG A 38 13.15 17.03 -18.07
N GLN A 39 13.03 16.88 -19.40
CA GLN A 39 12.86 18.01 -20.32
C GLN A 39 11.62 18.84 -19.95
N GLN A 40 10.51 18.18 -19.64
CA GLN A 40 9.28 18.86 -19.27
C GLN A 40 9.40 19.54 -17.90
N ILE A 41 9.90 18.81 -16.89
CA ILE A 41 9.90 19.24 -15.48
C ILE A 41 10.92 20.34 -15.20
N ARG A 42 12.08 20.33 -15.88
CA ARG A 42 13.19 21.25 -15.60
C ARG A 42 12.81 22.74 -15.62
N SER A 43 11.97 23.16 -16.56
CA SER A 43 11.52 24.56 -16.64
C SER A 43 10.47 24.93 -15.60
N MET A 44 9.76 23.93 -15.06
CA MET A 44 8.66 24.14 -14.12
C MET A 44 9.17 24.12 -12.68
N ILE A 45 9.90 23.07 -12.32
CA ILE A 45 10.28 22.76 -10.94
C ILE A 45 11.72 22.20 -10.97
N PRO A 46 12.74 23.07 -10.95
CA PRO A 46 14.15 22.65 -11.00
C PRO A 46 14.55 21.67 -9.89
N ALA A 47 13.94 21.77 -8.71
CA ALA A 47 14.17 20.83 -7.61
C ALA A 47 13.74 19.40 -7.97
N ALA A 48 12.64 19.22 -8.72
CA ALA A 48 12.21 17.92 -9.18
C ALA A 48 13.14 17.35 -10.27
N ASP A 49 13.63 18.19 -11.19
CA ASP A 49 14.63 17.76 -12.19
C ASP A 49 15.97 17.35 -11.54
N ASN A 50 16.38 18.01 -10.46
CA ASN A 50 17.57 17.60 -9.70
C ASN A 50 17.43 16.18 -9.12
N GLU A 51 16.26 15.82 -8.60
CA GLU A 51 15.97 14.46 -8.15
C GLU A 51 16.02 13.48 -9.34
N LEU A 52 15.37 13.82 -10.45
CA LEU A 52 15.40 13.00 -11.66
C LEU A 52 16.81 12.84 -12.26
N ALA A 53 17.74 13.76 -12.01
CA ALA A 53 19.13 13.63 -12.45
C ALA A 53 19.85 12.43 -11.80
N PHE A 54 19.54 12.11 -10.54
CA PHE A 54 20.07 10.93 -9.88
C PHE A 54 19.50 9.65 -10.51
N PHE A 55 18.19 9.63 -10.77
CA PHE A 55 17.55 8.50 -11.43
C PHE A 55 18.05 8.31 -12.88
N ASP A 56 18.25 9.39 -13.61
CA ASP A 56 18.85 9.38 -14.95
C ASP A 56 20.29 8.84 -14.94
N THR A 57 21.08 9.22 -13.93
CA THR A 57 22.42 8.64 -13.75
C THR A 57 22.34 7.13 -13.55
N PHE A 58 21.43 6.65 -12.69
CA PHE A 58 21.17 5.22 -12.50
C PHE A 58 20.79 4.52 -13.82
N VAL A 59 19.84 5.09 -14.58
CA VAL A 59 19.39 4.50 -15.85
C VAL A 59 20.52 4.44 -16.88
N ASN A 60 21.37 5.47 -17.00
CA ASN A 60 22.45 5.47 -18.00
C ASN A 60 23.68 4.63 -17.60
N THR A 61 23.75 4.14 -16.36
CA THR A 61 24.91 3.37 -15.85
C THR A 61 24.66 1.88 -15.71
N HIS A 62 23.42 1.44 -15.92
CA HIS A 62 23.00 0.05 -15.75
C HIS A 62 22.15 -0.42 -16.92
N ASP A 63 21.94 -1.74 -17.02
CA ASP A 63 21.14 -2.35 -18.07
C ASP A 63 19.71 -2.69 -17.61
N LEU A 64 18.88 -3.14 -18.57
CA LEU A 64 17.49 -3.50 -18.34
C LEU A 64 17.30 -4.58 -17.27
N ALA A 65 18.21 -5.55 -17.19
CA ALA A 65 18.11 -6.62 -16.19
C ALA A 65 18.28 -6.04 -14.78
N TYR A 66 19.25 -5.15 -14.61
CA TYR A 66 19.45 -4.46 -13.34
C TYR A 66 18.30 -3.51 -13.00
N TRP A 67 17.75 -2.77 -13.98
CA TRP A 67 16.58 -1.91 -13.73
C TRP A 67 15.39 -2.72 -13.20
N ARG A 68 15.11 -3.87 -13.80
CA ARG A 68 14.02 -4.77 -13.39
C ARG A 68 14.24 -5.35 -12.00
N GLN A 69 15.48 -5.70 -11.66
CA GLN A 69 15.84 -6.12 -10.31
C GLN A 69 15.55 -5.01 -9.29
N VAL A 70 16.09 -3.81 -9.52
CA VAL A 70 15.90 -2.65 -8.63
C VAL A 70 14.42 -2.25 -8.52
N TYR A 71 13.62 -2.41 -9.58
CA TYR A 71 12.17 -2.22 -9.52
C TYR A 71 11.50 -3.26 -8.60
N THR A 72 11.84 -4.54 -8.80
CA THR A 72 11.26 -5.66 -8.03
C THR A 72 11.55 -5.50 -6.54
N ASP A 73 12.78 -5.11 -6.20
CA ASP A 73 13.22 -4.81 -4.83
C ASP A 73 12.47 -3.61 -4.23
N ALA A 74 12.10 -2.63 -5.06
CA ALA A 74 11.36 -1.45 -4.62
C ALA A 74 9.87 -1.72 -4.35
N PHE A 75 9.20 -2.51 -5.19
CA PHE A 75 7.73 -2.46 -5.31
C PHE A 75 6.98 -3.80 -5.20
N ASP A 76 7.62 -4.96 -5.41
CA ASP A 76 6.88 -6.22 -5.58
C ASP A 76 6.95 -7.17 -4.38
N LEU A 77 8.11 -7.74 -4.06
CA LEU A 77 8.21 -8.91 -3.15
C LEU A 77 8.05 -8.54 -1.67
N ASP A 78 8.99 -7.77 -1.13
CA ASP A 78 8.91 -7.14 0.19
C ASP A 78 9.23 -5.65 0.00
N PRO A 79 8.24 -4.88 -0.49
CA PRO A 79 8.52 -3.60 -1.12
C PRO A 79 9.01 -2.57 -0.12
N LEU A 80 10.16 -1.96 -0.44
CA LEU A 80 10.63 -0.73 0.21
C LEU A 80 9.58 0.40 0.12
N PHE A 81 8.83 0.43 -0.98
CA PHE A 81 7.77 1.39 -1.23
C PHE A 81 6.50 0.66 -1.66
N LYS A 82 5.49 0.60 -0.81
CA LYS A 82 4.18 0.06 -1.22
C LYS A 82 3.56 1.01 -2.24
N ILE A 83 3.46 0.62 -3.52
CA ILE A 83 3.08 1.52 -4.61
C ILE A 83 1.56 1.77 -4.73
N TYR A 84 0.75 1.16 -3.85
CA TYR A 84 -0.71 1.23 -3.88
C TYR A 84 -1.27 2.35 -3.00
N ILE A 85 -1.98 3.30 -3.59
CA ILE A 85 -2.57 4.45 -2.89
C ILE A 85 -3.55 3.98 -1.82
N GLY A 86 -4.44 3.03 -2.17
CA GLY A 86 -5.46 2.52 -1.25
C GLY A 86 -4.86 1.81 -0.04
N TYR A 87 -3.67 1.20 -0.19
CA TYR A 87 -2.95 0.62 0.94
C TYR A 87 -2.53 1.69 1.97
N HIS A 88 -2.02 2.84 1.51
CA HIS A 88 -1.61 3.92 2.41
C HIS A 88 -2.77 4.58 3.14
N LEU A 89 -3.92 4.70 2.48
CA LEU A 89 -5.11 5.33 3.07
C LEU A 89 -5.87 4.39 4.00
N PHE A 90 -5.97 3.12 3.62
CA PHE A 90 -6.94 2.19 4.21
C PHE A 90 -6.34 0.86 4.65
N GLY A 91 -5.06 0.59 4.36
CA GLY A 91 -4.46 -0.72 4.58
C GLY A 91 -5.20 -1.81 3.82
N GLU A 92 -5.27 -3.00 4.43
CA GLU A 92 -5.99 -4.17 3.90
C GLU A 92 -7.42 -4.26 4.45
N THR A 93 -8.10 -3.12 4.54
CA THR A 93 -9.49 -3.07 5.01
C THR A 93 -10.47 -3.06 3.83
N TYR A 94 -11.74 -3.39 4.10
CA TYR A 94 -12.81 -3.28 3.10
C TYR A 94 -12.95 -1.87 2.50
N LYS A 95 -12.47 -0.83 3.20
CA LYS A 95 -12.44 0.54 2.68
C LYS A 95 -11.56 0.67 1.44
N ARG A 96 -10.47 -0.10 1.36
CA ARG A 96 -9.64 -0.20 0.13
C ARG A 96 -10.42 -0.78 -1.03
N SER A 97 -11.23 -1.81 -0.80
CA SER A 97 -12.07 -2.41 -1.85
C SER A 97 -13.05 -1.40 -2.43
N HIS A 98 -13.69 -0.57 -1.61
CA HIS A 98 -14.56 0.51 -2.11
C HIS A 98 -13.78 1.58 -2.90
N PHE A 99 -12.60 1.95 -2.43
CA PHE A 99 -11.75 2.88 -3.16
C PHE A 99 -11.36 2.35 -4.56
N LEU A 100 -11.06 1.06 -4.67
CA LEU A 100 -10.80 0.40 -5.96
C LEU A 100 -12.00 0.44 -6.89
N VAL A 101 -13.22 0.20 -6.37
CA VAL A 101 -14.46 0.33 -7.15
C VAL A 101 -14.62 1.75 -7.68
N LYS A 102 -14.45 2.77 -6.83
CA LYS A 102 -14.52 4.17 -7.25
C LYS A 102 -13.50 4.54 -8.33
N LEU A 103 -12.25 4.11 -8.17
CA LEU A 103 -11.24 4.32 -9.21
C LEU A 103 -11.66 3.67 -10.53
N ASN A 104 -12.16 2.43 -10.47
CA ASN A 104 -12.59 1.71 -11.67
C ASN A 104 -13.81 2.36 -12.34
N GLU A 105 -14.79 2.88 -11.59
CA GLU A 105 -15.90 3.66 -12.14
C GLU A 105 -15.40 4.86 -12.95
N HIS A 106 -14.48 5.64 -12.38
CA HIS A 106 -13.89 6.79 -13.06
C HIS A 106 -13.03 6.35 -14.25
N TYR A 107 -12.28 5.26 -14.17
CA TYR A 107 -11.49 4.76 -15.31
C TYR A 107 -12.40 4.31 -16.46
N CYS A 108 -13.44 3.53 -16.17
CA CYS A 108 -14.42 3.10 -17.17
C CYS A 108 -15.16 4.28 -17.80
N ALA A 109 -15.54 5.29 -17.02
CA ALA A 109 -16.21 6.49 -17.54
C ALA A 109 -15.35 7.29 -18.55
N HIS A 110 -14.03 7.12 -18.52
CA HIS A 110 -13.08 7.77 -19.43
C HIS A 110 -12.42 6.79 -20.41
N GLU A 111 -12.97 5.58 -20.57
CA GLU A 111 -12.42 4.53 -21.45
C GLU A 111 -10.94 4.20 -21.15
N TYR A 112 -10.52 4.37 -19.90
CA TYR A 112 -9.14 4.15 -19.47
C TYR A 112 -8.98 2.73 -18.94
N ASP A 113 -8.03 1.97 -19.52
CA ASP A 113 -7.70 0.62 -19.08
C ASP A 113 -6.55 0.64 -18.06
N CYS A 114 -6.82 0.17 -16.84
CA CYS A 114 -5.82 0.07 -15.78
C CYS A 114 -5.04 -1.25 -15.78
N ARG A 115 -5.46 -2.25 -16.58
CA ARG A 115 -4.83 -3.57 -16.58
C ARG A 115 -3.41 -3.52 -17.14
N PRO A 116 -2.51 -4.42 -16.68
CA PRO A 116 -2.75 -5.52 -15.75
C PRO A 116 -2.77 -5.14 -14.26
N GLU A 117 -2.52 -3.87 -13.94
CA GLU A 117 -2.39 -3.38 -12.57
C GLU A 117 -3.74 -3.20 -11.87
N LEU A 118 -3.69 -3.12 -10.53
CA LEU A 118 -4.85 -2.69 -9.75
C LEU A 118 -5.13 -1.19 -9.97
N PRO A 119 -6.42 -0.77 -9.90
CA PRO A 119 -6.78 0.63 -10.05
C PRO A 119 -6.04 1.60 -9.13
N ASP A 120 -5.65 1.17 -7.91
CA ASP A 120 -4.96 2.02 -6.94
C ASP A 120 -3.42 2.04 -7.08
N HIS A 121 -2.86 1.40 -8.11
CA HIS A 121 -1.42 1.46 -8.40
C HIS A 121 -1.03 2.92 -8.74
N LEU A 122 -0.01 3.48 -8.06
CA LEU A 122 0.35 4.89 -8.18
C LEU A 122 0.64 5.31 -9.63
N ALA A 123 1.37 4.49 -10.39
CA ALA A 123 1.64 4.77 -11.81
C ALA A 123 0.35 4.89 -12.64
N VAL A 124 -0.63 4.02 -12.40
CA VAL A 124 -1.92 4.02 -13.10
C VAL A 124 -2.68 5.31 -12.79
N ALA A 125 -2.78 5.66 -11.51
CA ALA A 125 -3.47 6.85 -11.06
C ALA A 125 -2.84 8.14 -11.64
N LEU A 126 -1.51 8.25 -11.62
CA LEU A 126 -0.79 9.40 -12.18
C LEU A 126 -1.02 9.57 -13.69
N ARG A 127 -0.93 8.47 -14.44
CA ARG A 127 -1.16 8.46 -15.89
C ARG A 127 -2.62 8.71 -16.28
N PHE A 128 -3.57 8.44 -15.37
CA PHE A 128 -4.97 8.76 -15.55
C PHE A 128 -5.28 10.26 -15.41
N LEU A 129 -4.55 11.02 -14.57
CA LEU A 129 -4.89 12.42 -14.24
C LEU A 129 -5.14 13.35 -15.44
N PRO A 130 -4.35 13.31 -16.55
CA PRO A 130 -4.63 14.15 -17.72
C PRO A 130 -5.90 13.78 -18.49
N HIS A 131 -6.39 12.55 -18.32
CA HIS A 131 -7.59 12.04 -19.00
C HIS A 131 -8.87 12.34 -18.21
N CYS A 132 -8.75 12.55 -16.90
CA CYS A 132 -9.87 12.83 -16.01
C CYS A 132 -10.39 14.24 -16.24
N ASP A 133 -11.61 14.41 -16.76
CA ASP A 133 -12.26 15.72 -16.88
C ASP A 133 -13.01 16.14 -15.60
N HIS A 134 -13.32 15.18 -14.73
CA HIS A 134 -13.99 15.40 -13.46
C HIS A 134 -13.06 16.05 -12.41
N GLU A 135 -13.07 17.39 -12.36
CA GLU A 135 -12.17 18.20 -11.54
C GLU A 135 -12.17 17.84 -10.04
N GLU A 136 -13.34 17.74 -9.40
CA GLU A 136 -13.42 17.44 -7.95
C GLU A 136 -12.79 16.07 -7.60
N PHE A 137 -13.06 15.04 -8.41
CA PHE A 137 -12.44 13.72 -8.25
C PHE A 137 -10.93 13.77 -8.49
N ARG A 138 -10.49 14.46 -9.55
CA ARG A 138 -9.06 14.61 -9.88
C ARG A 138 -8.30 15.30 -8.75
N GLU A 139 -8.84 16.40 -8.21
CA GLU A 139 -8.24 17.11 -7.09
C GLU A 139 -8.25 16.29 -5.81
N GLY A 140 -9.36 15.61 -5.49
CA GLY A 140 -9.47 14.71 -4.34
C GLY A 140 -8.47 13.55 -4.42
N LEU A 141 -8.33 12.90 -5.58
CA LEU A 141 -7.35 11.83 -5.82
C LEU A 141 -5.91 12.32 -5.58
N ILE A 142 -5.59 13.54 -6.02
CA ILE A 142 -4.26 14.12 -5.80
C ILE A 142 -4.04 14.44 -4.31
N LEU A 143 -4.90 15.26 -3.72
CA LEU A 143 -4.68 15.85 -2.40
C LEU A 143 -4.91 14.85 -1.25
N GLU A 144 -5.95 14.03 -1.36
CA GLU A 144 -6.33 13.08 -0.31
C GLU A 144 -5.78 11.68 -0.53
N GLY A 145 -5.36 11.35 -1.76
CA GLY A 145 -4.81 10.04 -2.13
C GLY A 145 -3.30 10.04 -2.36
N ILE A 146 -2.88 10.65 -3.46
CA ILE A 146 -1.50 10.57 -3.96
C ILE A 146 -0.51 11.26 -3.01
N VAL A 147 -0.79 12.50 -2.58
CA VAL A 147 0.08 13.28 -1.69
C VAL A 147 0.39 12.55 -0.38
N PRO A 148 -0.60 12.10 0.42
CA PRO A 148 -0.32 11.37 1.65
C PRO A 148 0.39 10.03 1.38
N SER A 149 0.04 9.33 0.30
CA SER A 149 0.71 8.07 -0.06
C SER A 149 2.20 8.27 -0.33
N ILE A 150 2.59 9.29 -1.08
CA ILE A 150 4.01 9.61 -1.34
C ILE A 150 4.73 9.99 -0.04
N LYS A 151 4.11 10.80 0.83
CA LYS A 151 4.70 11.15 2.14
C LYS A 151 4.96 9.90 2.99
N ASN A 152 4.02 8.94 3.00
CA ASN A 152 4.19 7.66 3.68
C ASN A 152 5.31 6.82 3.05
N MET A 153 5.36 6.75 1.71
CA MET A 153 6.43 6.08 0.96
C MET A 153 7.81 6.72 1.18
N LEU A 154 7.89 8.00 1.54
CA LEU A 154 9.16 8.68 1.86
C LEU A 154 9.48 8.68 3.36
N GLY A 155 8.69 8.02 4.20
CA GLY A 155 8.91 7.97 5.66
C GLY A 155 8.64 9.28 6.39
N LYS A 156 7.91 10.22 5.75
CA LYS A 156 7.63 11.57 6.28
C LYS A 156 6.30 11.69 7.02
N SER A 157 5.59 10.57 7.21
CA SER A 157 4.42 10.56 8.08
C SER A 157 4.86 10.55 9.53
N ALA A 158 4.16 11.30 10.38
CA ALA A 158 4.21 11.02 11.81
C ALA A 158 3.87 9.54 12.00
N THR A 159 4.73 8.82 12.71
CA THR A 159 4.38 7.52 13.27
C THR A 159 3.19 7.76 14.19
N THR A 160 1.99 7.47 13.70
CA THR A 160 0.79 7.52 14.52
C THR A 160 -0.01 6.28 14.18
N ASP A 161 -0.43 5.62 15.26
CA ASP A 161 -1.14 4.35 15.28
C ASP A 161 -2.08 4.15 14.11
N ARG A 162 -1.98 2.97 13.51
CA ARG A 162 -2.95 2.47 12.54
C ARG A 162 -4.30 2.37 13.23
N GLY A 163 -5.21 3.26 12.86
CA GLY A 163 -6.62 3.14 13.17
C GLY A 163 -7.20 4.45 13.68
N GLU A 164 -8.16 4.98 12.91
CA GLU A 164 -9.27 5.76 13.48
C GLU A 164 -8.96 7.19 13.96
N ASP A 165 -8.37 8.10 13.16
CA ASP A 165 -8.60 9.54 13.46
C ASP A 165 -8.37 10.58 12.34
N LEU A 166 -8.45 10.20 11.06
CA LEU A 166 -8.38 11.19 9.95
C LEU A 166 -9.73 11.82 9.57
N ALA A 167 -10.77 11.66 10.40
CA ALA A 167 -12.13 12.05 10.04
C ALA A 167 -12.47 13.55 10.23
N ALA A 168 -11.57 14.39 10.74
CA ALA A 168 -11.97 15.68 11.32
C ALA A 168 -11.57 16.96 10.56
N GLN A 169 -10.94 16.94 9.38
CA GLN A 169 -10.32 18.16 8.84
C GLN A 169 -10.58 18.56 7.37
N HIS A 170 -11.65 18.12 6.71
CA HIS A 170 -11.99 18.66 5.38
C HIS A 170 -13.50 18.90 5.25
N THR A 171 -13.95 20.14 5.44
CA THR A 171 -15.38 20.53 5.46
C THR A 171 -15.88 21.27 4.22
N THR A 172 -15.14 21.34 3.11
CA THR A 172 -15.58 22.15 1.95
C THR A 172 -15.36 21.54 0.56
N VAL A 173 -14.74 20.38 0.44
CA VAL A 173 -14.77 19.56 -0.79
C VAL A 173 -15.59 18.32 -0.45
N ARG A 174 -16.40 17.78 -1.36
CA ARG A 174 -17.01 16.46 -1.13
C ARG A 174 -15.84 15.47 -1.18
N SER A 175 -15.21 15.25 -0.01
CA SER A 175 -13.90 14.64 0.06
C SER A 175 -13.93 13.27 -0.61
N LEU A 176 -12.82 12.84 -1.21
CA LEU A 176 -12.72 11.49 -1.77
C LEU A 176 -13.13 10.46 -0.71
N GLN A 177 -12.80 10.72 0.56
CA GLN A 177 -13.25 9.92 1.68
C GLN A 177 -14.77 9.97 1.91
N ASP A 178 -15.43 11.12 1.75
CA ASP A 178 -16.88 11.23 1.87
C ASP A 178 -17.62 10.55 0.71
N ALA A 179 -17.06 10.61 -0.50
CA ALA A 179 -17.56 9.84 -1.64
C ALA A 179 -17.49 8.33 -1.37
N ILE A 180 -16.36 7.85 -0.83
CA ILE A 180 -16.20 6.45 -0.42
C ILE A 180 -17.16 6.09 0.71
N ARG A 181 -17.32 6.95 1.74
CA ARG A 181 -18.25 6.73 2.86
C ARG A 181 -19.72 6.75 2.43
N ALA A 182 -20.08 7.58 1.45
CA ALA A 182 -21.43 7.61 0.89
C ALA A 182 -21.74 6.29 0.18
N GLU A 183 -20.78 5.78 -0.58
CA GLU A 183 -20.90 4.48 -1.24
C GLU A 183 -20.97 3.31 -0.26
N GLN A 184 -20.13 3.34 0.77
CA GLN A 184 -20.18 2.35 1.85
C GLN A 184 -21.58 2.26 2.45
N ARG A 185 -22.24 3.39 2.68
CA ARG A 185 -23.62 3.40 3.20
C ARG A 185 -24.65 2.85 2.22
N GLN A 186 -24.36 2.88 0.92
CA GLN A 186 -25.26 2.33 -0.09
C GLN A 186 -25.14 0.80 -0.21
N PHE A 187 -23.93 0.25 -0.05
CA PHE A 187 -23.68 -1.20 -0.21
C PHE A 187 -23.60 -1.98 1.11
N TYR A 188 -23.16 -1.35 2.20
CA TYR A 188 -23.02 -1.97 3.51
C TYR A 188 -24.10 -1.42 4.46
N GLN A 189 -25.16 -2.21 4.61
CA GLN A 189 -26.23 -2.01 5.58
C GLN A 189 -26.04 -3.06 6.69
N PRO A 190 -25.41 -2.71 7.83
CA PRO A 190 -25.07 -3.68 8.87
C PRO A 190 -26.28 -4.47 9.37
N ASP A 191 -27.42 -3.80 9.47
CA ASP A 191 -28.68 -4.39 9.94
C ASP A 191 -29.26 -5.38 8.92
N GLU A 192 -29.13 -5.11 7.62
CA GLU A 192 -29.55 -6.02 6.55
C GLU A 192 -28.61 -7.21 6.42
N ILE A 193 -27.29 -7.00 6.57
CA ILE A 193 -26.31 -8.09 6.55
C ILE A 193 -26.52 -9.01 7.74
N ALA A 194 -26.69 -8.46 8.95
CA ALA A 194 -27.01 -9.24 10.15
C ALA A 194 -28.36 -9.98 10.04
N ALA A 195 -29.36 -9.37 9.39
CA ALA A 195 -30.65 -10.01 9.14
C ALA A 195 -30.60 -11.08 8.02
N SER A 196 -29.67 -10.96 7.06
CA SER A 196 -29.41 -11.94 6.00
C SER A 196 -28.42 -13.03 6.40
N TRP A 197 -27.79 -12.88 7.56
CA TRP A 197 -26.78 -13.79 8.07
C TRP A 197 -27.44 -15.04 8.63
N HIS A 198 -27.40 -16.10 7.83
CA HIS A 198 -27.87 -17.43 8.21
C HIS A 198 -26.67 -18.33 8.51
N PRO A 199 -26.24 -18.45 9.79
CA PRO A 199 -25.10 -19.30 10.16
C PRO A 199 -25.29 -20.76 9.75
N GLU A 200 -26.54 -21.22 9.66
CA GLU A 200 -26.94 -22.53 9.12
C GLU A 200 -26.65 -22.75 7.62
N ALA A 201 -26.43 -21.67 6.83
CA ALA A 201 -26.09 -21.77 5.41
C ALA A 201 -24.58 -22.07 5.19
N PHE A 202 -23.73 -21.81 6.18
CA PHE A 202 -22.33 -22.22 6.15
C PHE A 202 -22.20 -23.66 6.67
N GLY A 203 -21.95 -24.60 5.76
CA GLY A 203 -21.76 -26.02 6.08
C GLY A 203 -22.88 -26.94 5.57
N GLN A 204 -24.02 -26.37 5.16
CA GLN A 204 -24.95 -27.06 4.28
C GLN A 204 -24.55 -26.73 2.85
N GLY A 205 -23.97 -27.71 2.15
CA GLY A 205 -23.60 -27.54 0.74
C GLY A 205 -24.77 -26.92 -0.01
N VAL A 206 -24.56 -25.72 -0.54
CA VAL A 206 -25.55 -25.03 -1.36
C VAL A 206 -25.87 -25.97 -2.51
N ILE A 207 -27.06 -26.56 -2.49
CA ILE A 207 -27.57 -27.33 -3.62
C ILE A 207 -27.82 -26.29 -4.70
N THR A 208 -26.87 -26.14 -5.61
CA THR A 208 -27.09 -25.35 -6.82
C THR A 208 -28.05 -26.15 -7.69
N GLU A 209 -29.35 -25.87 -7.58
CA GLU A 209 -30.29 -26.20 -8.65
C GLU A 209 -29.85 -25.41 -9.89
N GLY A 210 -28.98 -26.01 -10.70
CA GLY A 210 -28.45 -25.35 -11.90
C GLY A 210 -27.26 -26.01 -12.58
N LEU A 211 -26.53 -26.92 -11.94
CA LEU A 211 -25.46 -27.69 -12.60
C LEU A 211 -25.85 -29.17 -12.74
N LYS A 212 -26.84 -29.44 -13.60
CA LYS A 212 -27.02 -30.80 -14.14
C LYS A 212 -26.15 -30.93 -15.39
N ASP A 213 -25.43 -32.03 -15.44
CA ASP A 213 -24.68 -32.56 -16.58
C ASP A 213 -23.23 -32.07 -16.75
N VAL A 214 -22.35 -32.54 -15.86
CA VAL A 214 -20.96 -32.86 -16.23
C VAL A 214 -20.76 -34.36 -16.03
N PRO A 215 -20.34 -35.13 -17.05
CA PRO A 215 -20.19 -36.58 -16.92
C PRO A 215 -19.11 -36.94 -15.89
N HIS A 216 -19.45 -37.82 -14.95
CA HIS A 216 -18.50 -38.45 -14.04
C HIS A 216 -17.45 -39.24 -14.83
N THR A 217 -16.18 -38.85 -14.73
CA THR A 217 -15.07 -39.77 -15.01
C THR A 217 -14.74 -40.55 -13.74
N ASP A 218 -15.01 -41.85 -13.78
CA ASP A 218 -14.75 -42.82 -12.70
C ASP A 218 -13.25 -43.00 -12.45
N HIS A 219 -12.66 -42.16 -11.60
CA HIS A 219 -11.40 -42.49 -10.92
C HIS A 219 -11.49 -42.12 -9.43
N PRO A 220 -11.35 -43.08 -8.51
CA PRO A 220 -11.32 -42.77 -7.08
C PRO A 220 -9.97 -42.12 -6.72
N PRO A 221 -9.94 -41.01 -5.96
CA PRO A 221 -8.71 -40.57 -5.32
C PRO A 221 -8.31 -41.57 -4.23
N PHE A 222 -7.02 -41.84 -4.18
CA PHE A 222 -6.36 -42.80 -3.30
C PHE A 222 -6.65 -42.55 -1.81
N GLY A 223 -7.18 -43.59 -1.15
CA GLY A 223 -6.80 -44.01 0.20
C GLY A 223 -6.98 -43.03 1.36
N THR A 224 -8.21 -42.78 1.78
CA THR A 224 -8.50 -42.43 3.18
C THR A 224 -9.02 -43.68 3.89
N GLN A 225 -8.15 -44.39 4.61
CA GLN A 225 -8.60 -45.31 5.65
C GLN A 225 -9.06 -44.48 6.86
N SER A 226 -10.31 -44.67 7.23
CA SER A 226 -10.85 -44.25 8.53
C SER A 226 -10.14 -45.03 9.63
N MET A 227 -9.47 -44.33 10.55
CA MET A 227 -9.16 -44.89 11.87
C MET A 227 -10.04 -44.22 12.91
N GLU A 228 -10.79 -45.08 13.57
CA GLU A 228 -11.69 -44.83 14.68
C GLU A 228 -10.92 -44.31 15.91
N GLY A 229 -11.68 -43.68 16.82
CA GLY A 229 -11.15 -42.90 17.92
C GLY A 229 -10.19 -43.66 18.82
N HIS A 230 -8.99 -43.09 18.98
CA HIS A 230 -8.16 -43.30 20.15
C HIS A 230 -8.25 -42.06 21.04
N GLU A 231 -8.93 -42.27 22.16
CA GLU A 231 -8.94 -41.44 23.36
C GLU A 231 -7.50 -41.10 23.76
N PHE A 232 -7.11 -39.85 23.54
CA PHE A 232 -5.77 -39.36 23.90
C PHE A 232 -5.80 -38.99 25.39
N ASP A 233 -5.40 -39.95 26.23
CA ASP A 233 -5.16 -39.77 27.65
C ASP A 233 -4.25 -38.55 27.89
N ARG A 234 -4.80 -37.49 28.51
CA ARG A 234 -3.99 -36.39 29.04
C ARG A 234 -3.28 -36.92 30.29
N PRO A 235 -1.93 -36.98 30.34
CA PRO A 235 -1.26 -37.33 31.58
C PRO A 235 -1.58 -36.26 32.63
N SER A 236 -2.09 -36.71 33.78
CA SER A 236 -2.36 -35.88 34.94
C SER A 236 -1.10 -35.11 35.31
N CYS A 237 -1.11 -33.79 35.12
CA CYS A 237 -0.10 -32.94 35.72
C CYS A 237 -0.25 -33.07 37.25
N GLY A 238 0.77 -33.60 37.92
CA GLY A 238 0.82 -33.67 39.38
C GLY A 238 0.76 -32.28 40.04
N PRO A 239 0.55 -32.20 41.36
CA PRO A 239 0.33 -30.93 42.06
C PRO A 239 1.50 -29.95 41.82
N CYS A 240 1.14 -28.75 41.37
CA CYS A 240 2.06 -27.66 41.10
C CYS A 240 2.82 -27.26 42.40
N PRO A 241 4.16 -27.29 42.46
CA PRO A 241 4.91 -27.11 43.70
C PRO A 241 4.95 -25.65 44.21
N LEU A 242 4.21 -24.73 43.61
CA LEU A 242 4.22 -23.30 43.97
C LEU A 242 3.02 -22.85 44.81
N ALA A 243 2.19 -23.78 45.29
CA ALA A 243 1.04 -23.46 46.12
C ALA A 243 1.18 -23.97 47.56
N THR A 244 2.25 -23.60 48.28
CA THR A 244 2.28 -23.50 49.75
C THR A 244 3.67 -23.10 50.24
N GLY A 245 3.85 -21.87 50.72
CA GLY A 245 5.05 -21.45 51.44
C GLY A 245 5.01 -19.96 51.82
N PRO A 246 5.33 -19.56 53.07
CA PRO A 246 5.17 -18.18 53.53
C PRO A 246 6.23 -17.24 52.96
N LEU A 247 5.78 -16.02 52.64
CA LEU A 247 6.59 -14.87 52.26
C LEU A 247 7.42 -14.37 53.45
N THR A 248 8.61 -14.94 53.69
CA THR A 248 9.73 -14.24 54.36
C THR A 248 11.01 -15.05 54.17
N GLY A 249 11.92 -14.54 53.34
CA GLY A 249 13.24 -15.14 53.13
C GLY A 249 14.11 -14.19 52.34
N ASP A 250 14.92 -13.43 53.06
CA ASP A 250 15.98 -12.57 52.56
C ASP A 250 16.99 -13.39 51.74
N LEU A 251 16.97 -13.20 50.42
CA LEU A 251 18.09 -13.51 49.54
C LEU A 251 18.40 -12.25 48.73
N GLY A 252 18.81 -11.21 49.45
CA GLY A 252 19.72 -10.21 48.93
C GLY A 252 21.04 -10.88 48.51
N THR A 253 21.08 -11.41 47.29
CA THR A 253 22.33 -11.82 46.63
C THR A 253 22.30 -11.33 45.20
N GLN A 254 22.61 -10.04 45.07
CA GLN A 254 23.46 -9.46 44.03
C GLN A 254 23.63 -10.26 42.73
N LEU A 255 22.64 -10.21 41.84
CA LEU A 255 22.89 -10.35 40.40
C LEU A 255 23.30 -8.96 39.87
N LYS A 256 24.60 -8.66 39.99
CA LYS A 256 25.26 -7.60 39.22
C LYS A 256 25.54 -8.15 37.80
N GLY A 257 25.01 -7.47 36.78
CA GLY A 257 25.22 -7.73 35.34
C GLY A 257 23.98 -8.34 34.68
N VAL A 258 23.43 -7.80 33.58
CA VAL A 258 24.14 -7.48 32.33
C VAL A 258 23.68 -6.16 31.68
N PRO A 259 24.59 -5.32 31.14
CA PRO A 259 24.27 -4.12 30.36
C PRO A 259 23.82 -4.43 28.91
N GLU A 260 23.04 -5.50 28.70
CA GLU A 260 22.59 -5.94 27.37
C GLU A 260 21.49 -5.05 26.78
N HIS A 261 20.69 -4.41 27.63
CA HIS A 261 19.50 -3.68 27.19
C HIS A 261 19.78 -2.33 26.50
N GLU A 262 20.91 -1.67 26.78
CA GLU A 262 21.29 -0.43 26.10
C GLU A 262 22.00 -0.70 24.77
N LYS A 263 22.91 -1.68 24.72
CA LYS A 263 23.60 -2.07 23.48
C LYS A 263 22.64 -2.66 22.44
N GLU A 264 21.67 -3.46 22.86
CA GLU A 264 20.64 -4.00 21.97
C GLU A 264 19.71 -2.90 21.43
N LYS A 265 19.37 -1.90 22.26
CA LYS A 265 18.60 -0.74 21.81
C LYS A 265 19.37 0.13 20.82
N ASP A 266 20.65 0.35 21.07
CA ASP A 266 21.50 1.14 20.18
C ASP A 266 21.77 0.42 18.86
N MET A 267 21.97 -0.91 18.89
CA MET A 267 22.04 -1.74 17.68
C MET A 267 20.76 -1.65 16.86
N ARG A 268 19.59 -1.83 17.49
CA ARG A 268 18.29 -1.71 16.78
C ARG A 268 18.09 -0.33 16.18
N LYS A 269 18.48 0.75 16.88
CA LYS A 269 18.40 2.12 16.34
C LYS A 269 19.32 2.31 15.13
N GLU A 270 20.53 1.76 15.18
CA GLU A 270 21.48 1.86 14.07
C GLU A 270 21.03 1.03 12.85
N GLU A 271 20.45 -0.14 13.07
CA GLU A 271 19.84 -0.95 12.00
C GLU A 271 18.67 -0.22 11.35
N VAL A 272 17.79 0.43 12.14
CA VAL A 272 16.71 1.27 11.63
C VAL A 272 17.25 2.44 10.81
N ARG A 273 18.26 3.16 11.34
CA ARG A 273 18.89 4.29 10.63
C ARG A 273 19.50 3.87 9.30
N LYS A 274 20.19 2.73 9.27
CA LYS A 274 20.81 2.18 8.06
C LYS A 274 19.74 1.79 7.02
N GLY A 275 18.65 1.18 7.46
CA GLY A 275 17.51 0.86 6.58
C GLY A 275 16.82 2.11 6.01
N GLU A 276 16.70 3.18 6.80
CA GLU A 276 16.18 4.47 6.32
C GLU A 276 17.13 5.13 5.29
N GLU A 277 18.43 5.09 5.52
CA GLU A 277 19.44 5.62 4.59
C GLU A 277 19.44 4.85 3.26
N GLU A 278 19.34 3.53 3.30
CA GLU A 278 19.20 2.66 2.13
C GLU A 278 17.91 2.98 1.36
N ARG A 279 16.77 3.10 2.07
CA ARG A 279 15.50 3.51 1.47
C ARG A 279 15.59 4.89 0.81
N LEU A 280 16.21 5.87 1.45
CA LEU A 280 16.27 7.24 0.92
C LEU A 280 17.26 7.39 -0.24
N SER A 281 18.29 6.55 -0.31
CA SER A 281 19.26 6.53 -1.41
C SER A 281 18.83 5.66 -2.60
N HIS A 282 17.75 4.89 -2.44
CA HIS A 282 17.21 4.05 -3.51
C HIS A 282 16.86 4.86 -4.78
N PRO A 283 17.14 4.38 -6.01
CA PRO A 283 16.85 5.11 -7.24
C PRO A 283 15.40 5.59 -7.34
N TYR A 284 14.44 4.73 -7.01
CA TYR A 284 13.01 5.10 -7.02
C TYR A 284 12.60 6.12 -5.94
N ALA A 285 13.38 6.29 -4.85
CA ALA A 285 13.12 7.34 -3.88
C ALA A 285 13.31 8.73 -4.51
N HIS A 286 14.21 8.88 -5.48
CA HIS A 286 14.38 10.12 -6.23
C HIS A 286 13.16 10.42 -7.12
N VAL A 287 12.56 9.41 -7.75
CA VAL A 287 11.31 9.59 -8.53
C VAL A 287 10.16 10.01 -7.61
N LEU A 288 10.04 9.39 -6.42
CA LEU A 288 9.03 9.76 -5.43
C LEU A 288 9.25 11.17 -4.85
N ARG A 289 10.50 11.59 -4.62
CA ARG A 289 10.82 12.97 -4.24
C ARG A 289 10.51 13.94 -5.37
N ALA A 290 10.81 13.61 -6.63
CA ALA A 290 10.42 14.44 -7.77
C ALA A 290 8.90 14.64 -7.81
N LEU A 291 8.11 13.58 -7.61
CA LEU A 291 6.65 13.67 -7.47
C LEU A 291 6.24 14.57 -6.31
N GLU A 292 6.85 14.40 -5.13
CA GLU A 292 6.58 15.27 -3.98
C GLU A 292 6.90 16.74 -4.27
N GLN A 293 7.97 17.04 -5.00
CA GLN A 293 8.31 18.41 -5.42
C GLN A 293 7.29 18.97 -6.42
N VAL A 294 6.80 18.14 -7.36
CA VAL A 294 5.76 18.54 -8.31
C VAL A 294 4.44 18.86 -7.61
N LEU A 295 4.08 18.06 -6.61
CA LEU A 295 2.84 18.22 -5.84
C LEU A 295 2.96 19.26 -4.72
N GLY A 296 4.16 19.45 -4.18
CA GLY A 296 4.49 20.29 -3.02
C GLY A 296 4.66 21.77 -3.33
N GLY A 297 4.50 22.21 -4.59
CA GLY A 297 4.44 23.62 -4.96
C GLY A 297 3.31 24.42 -4.29
N LYS A 298 2.48 23.78 -3.45
CA LYS A 298 1.40 24.37 -2.63
C LYS A 298 1.12 23.59 -1.32
N ALA A 299 2.13 23.11 -0.62
CA ALA A 299 1.96 22.67 0.77
C ALA A 299 2.24 23.82 1.75
#